data_AF-A0A2H3J7A4-F1
#
_entry.id   AF-A0A2H3J7A4-F1
#
_cell.length_a   1.000
_cell.length_b   1.000
_cell.length_c   1.000
_cell.angle_alpha   90.00
_cell.angle_beta   90.00
_cell.angle_gamma   90.00
#
_symmetry.space_group_name_H-M   'P 1'
#
loop_
_entity.id
_entity.type
_entity.pdbx_description
1 polymer ?
#
loop_
_entity_poly.entity_id
_entity_poly.type
_entity_poly.pdbx_seq_one_letter_code
_entity_poly.pdbx_strand_id
1 'polypeptide(L)'
;MYNIGQMYQVLDPKITPKIFLEIGRRLLDQAYSVSPNANADALKSIWKGDPARVYEVARSIFYGAPWDTHVLRWTTHATSDAGLVHTLALRVAHQIKQYGQGAHLPTSREIEMIKKIAYETDDPVALSVWADVARRWGQTEEALTIYHHLNKMVYPSSRTSRYNEDVTISNMYKPPWKALFDIYHEAERLDESEQMLEVGALIYRDPQALVTYAYFKKEKGDWESYEQCLAAAAMSGHGEACLRLGNYYYRIFKGEIPSRDQRMAEKYPWRARVSKILTYFASKQDYRRLAVNWYEMASAHGEAEGTRNFAVLMREDGHPNAWELMNRLRSEPRLWNNKNVIKLREQWDNPRFKPTLPTAWLEL
;
A
#
# COMPACT_ATOMS: atom_id res chain seq x y z
N MET A 1 16.15 5.82 24.34
CA MET A 1 16.43 6.41 23.00
C MET A 1 17.31 5.52 22.14
N TYR A 2 18.53 5.14 22.54
CA TYR A 2 19.38 4.23 21.74
C TYR A 2 18.69 2.90 21.35
N ASN A 3 18.19 2.16 22.35
CA ASN A 3 17.48 0.89 22.10
C ASN A 3 16.22 1.07 21.25
N ILE A 4 15.56 2.23 21.35
CA ILE A 4 14.40 2.58 20.53
C ILE A 4 14.83 2.76 19.07
N GLY A 5 15.93 3.49 18.82
CA GLY A 5 16.51 3.63 17.49
C GLY A 5 16.90 2.30 16.84
N GLN A 6 17.42 1.35 17.63
CA GLN A 6 17.70 -0.02 17.17
C GLN A 6 16.41 -0.80 16.87
N MET A 7 15.41 -0.73 17.76
CA MET A 7 14.11 -1.39 17.60
C MET A 7 13.40 -0.94 16.31
N TYR A 8 13.45 0.35 15.99
CA TYR A 8 12.88 0.90 14.76
C TYR A 8 13.83 0.85 13.55
N GLN A 9 15.01 0.23 13.68
CA GLN A 9 16.02 0.11 12.62
C GLN A 9 16.42 1.45 11.99
N VAL A 10 16.43 2.51 12.81
CA VAL A 10 16.74 3.88 12.39
C VAL A 10 18.23 4.17 12.51
N LEU A 11 18.94 3.48 13.40
CA LEU A 11 20.38 3.62 13.59
C LEU A 11 21.13 2.61 12.74
N ASP A 12 22.17 3.07 12.02
CA ASP A 12 23.18 2.16 11.47
C ASP A 12 23.74 1.29 12.61
N PRO A 13 23.83 -0.04 12.44
CA PRO A 13 24.44 -0.95 13.43
C PRO A 13 25.86 -0.53 13.87
N LYS A 14 26.57 0.25 13.06
CA LYS A 14 27.89 0.82 13.38
C LYS A 14 27.82 1.95 14.42
N ILE A 15 26.64 2.52 14.68
CA ILE A 15 26.44 3.50 15.75
C ILE A 15 26.35 2.75 17.08
N THR A 16 27.45 2.75 17.82
CA THR A 16 27.52 2.20 19.17
C THR A 16 26.82 3.12 20.18
N PRO A 17 26.46 2.63 21.39
CA PRO A 17 25.88 3.48 22.43
C PRO A 17 26.76 4.70 22.78
N LYS A 18 28.08 4.55 22.72
CA LYS A 18 29.03 5.64 22.97
C LYS A 18 28.95 6.73 21.90
N ILE A 19 28.93 6.34 20.62
CA ILE A 19 28.79 7.27 19.49
C ILE A 19 27.42 7.97 19.56
N PHE A 20 26.37 7.21 19.86
CA PHE A 20 25.02 7.76 20.03
C PHE A 20 24.98 8.84 21.11
N LEU A 21 25.56 8.58 22.29
CA LEU A 21 25.59 9.54 23.38
C LEU A 21 26.44 10.78 23.06
N GLU A 22 27.56 10.61 22.35
CA GLU A 22 28.39 11.72 21.91
C GLU A 22 27.64 12.64 20.94
N ILE A 23 27.08 12.08 19.86
CA ILE A 23 26.31 12.83 18.87
C ILE A 23 25.08 13.45 19.51
N GLY A 24 24.32 12.67 20.29
CA GLY A 24 23.06 13.12 20.90
C GLY A 24 23.25 14.30 21.85
N ARG A 25 24.30 14.29 22.68
CA ARG A 25 24.59 15.41 23.59
C ARG A 25 24.95 16.68 22.82
N ARG A 26 25.86 16.58 21.85
CA ARG A 26 26.26 17.74 21.04
C ARG A 26 25.11 18.27 20.20
N LEU A 27 24.27 17.37 19.68
CA LEU A 27 23.10 17.74 18.92
C LEU A 27 22.09 18.52 19.75
N LEU A 28 21.76 18.05 20.96
CA LEU A 28 20.87 18.77 21.87
C LEU A 28 21.43 20.15 22.22
N ASP A 29 22.72 20.22 22.52
CA ASP A 29 23.38 21.49 22.84
C ASP A 29 23.38 22.47 21.65
N GLN A 30 23.68 22.01 20.44
CA GLN A 30 23.64 22.86 19.24
C GLN A 30 22.23 23.34 18.92
N ALA A 31 21.23 22.44 18.99
CA ALA A 31 19.85 22.74 18.63
C ALA A 31 19.16 23.70 19.62
N TYR A 32 19.52 23.65 20.90
CA TYR A 32 18.88 24.46 21.94
C TYR A 32 19.69 25.68 22.39
N SER A 33 21.03 25.63 22.33
CA SER A 33 21.88 26.60 23.04
C SER A 33 22.80 27.42 22.14
N VAL A 34 23.37 26.83 21.09
CA VAL A 34 24.53 27.43 20.39
C VAL A 34 24.18 28.06 19.04
N SER A 35 23.37 27.39 18.21
CA SER A 35 23.01 27.91 16.88
C SER A 35 21.53 27.71 16.63
N PRO A 36 20.66 28.69 16.92
CA PRO A 36 19.24 28.58 16.59
C PRO A 36 19.05 28.44 15.06
N ASN A 37 20.01 28.92 14.27
CA ASN A 37 20.04 28.72 12.82
C ASN A 37 20.69 27.37 12.50
N ALA A 38 19.86 26.42 12.06
CA ALA A 38 20.33 25.16 11.52
C ALA A 38 21.03 25.37 10.17
N ASN A 39 22.24 24.84 10.00
CA ASN A 39 22.98 24.83 8.73
C ASN A 39 24.04 23.72 8.72
N ALA A 40 24.68 23.51 7.57
CA ALA A 40 25.67 22.47 7.34
C ALA A 40 26.93 22.65 8.20
N ASP A 41 27.34 23.90 8.43
CA ASP A 41 28.52 24.20 9.24
C ASP A 41 28.32 23.83 10.71
N ALA A 42 27.10 24.00 11.24
CA ALA A 42 26.74 23.60 12.59
C ALA A 42 26.87 22.08 12.80
N LEU A 43 26.76 21.26 11.75
CA LEU A 43 26.95 19.81 11.87
C LEU A 43 28.41 19.44 12.17
N LYS A 44 29.38 20.24 11.71
CA LYS A 44 30.81 19.95 11.88
C LYS A 44 31.24 19.94 13.35
N SER A 45 30.55 20.70 14.21
CA SER A 45 30.78 20.71 15.66
C SER A 45 30.19 19.48 16.35
N ILE A 46 29.13 18.88 15.77
CA ILE A 46 28.48 17.67 16.29
C ILE A 46 29.26 16.44 15.86
N TRP A 47 29.45 16.28 14.55
CA TRP A 47 30.05 15.11 13.92
C TRP A 47 30.75 15.50 12.61
N LYS A 48 32.04 15.17 12.48
CA LYS A 48 32.85 15.50 11.30
C LYS A 48 32.64 14.57 10.09
N GLY A 49 31.95 13.45 10.29
CA GLY A 49 31.69 12.47 9.23
C GLY A 49 30.38 12.71 8.51
N ASP A 50 29.79 11.63 8.01
CA ASP A 50 28.52 11.65 7.28
C ASP A 50 27.37 12.32 8.08
N PRO A 51 26.74 13.39 7.54
CA PRO A 51 25.55 14.03 8.11
C PRO A 51 24.40 13.06 8.42
N ALA A 52 24.28 11.95 7.69
CA ALA A 52 23.25 10.93 7.94
C ALA A 52 23.28 10.43 9.38
N ARG A 53 24.47 10.24 9.98
CA ARG A 53 24.58 9.77 11.38
C ARG A 53 23.96 10.72 12.39
N VAL A 54 24.07 12.03 12.16
CA VAL A 54 23.44 13.03 13.03
C VAL A 54 21.91 12.92 12.90
N TYR A 55 21.41 12.75 11.68
CA TYR A 55 19.99 12.57 11.41
C TYR A 55 19.41 11.29 12.04
N GLU A 56 20.12 10.17 11.99
CA GLU A 56 19.71 8.90 12.62
C GLU A 56 19.56 9.01 14.13
N VAL A 57 20.52 9.70 14.77
CA VAL A 57 20.46 9.97 16.21
C VAL A 57 19.29 10.90 16.53
N ALA A 58 19.08 11.96 15.73
CA ALA A 58 17.94 12.88 15.90
C ALA A 58 16.58 12.15 15.81
N ARG A 59 16.41 11.27 14.82
CA ARG A 59 15.19 10.46 14.69
C ARG A 59 15.00 9.50 15.87
N SER A 60 16.06 8.90 16.34
CA SER A 60 16.01 8.00 17.51
C SER A 60 15.67 8.73 18.81
N ILE A 61 16.09 9.99 18.95
CA ILE A 61 15.65 10.88 20.03
C ILE A 61 14.16 11.16 19.89
N PHE A 62 13.69 11.55 18.69
CA PHE A 62 12.28 11.80 18.40
C PHE A 62 11.40 10.58 18.71
N TYR A 63 11.77 9.36 18.30
CA TYR A 63 10.98 8.17 18.65
C TYR A 63 10.91 7.90 20.16
N GLY A 64 11.93 8.31 20.92
CA GLY A 64 11.91 8.20 22.39
C GLY A 64 11.17 9.33 23.10
N ALA A 65 10.92 10.46 22.43
CA ALA A 65 10.24 11.63 22.96
C ALA A 65 9.48 12.37 21.84
N PRO A 66 8.40 11.78 21.29
CA PRO A 66 7.76 12.27 20.06
C PRO A 66 7.08 13.63 20.21
N TRP A 67 6.84 14.08 21.44
CA TRP A 67 6.32 15.41 21.73
C TRP A 67 7.35 16.53 21.50
N ASP A 68 8.65 16.23 21.53
CA ASP A 68 9.70 17.18 21.20
C ASP A 68 10.12 17.03 19.73
N THR A 69 9.59 17.91 18.88
CA THR A 69 9.91 17.94 17.45
C THR A 69 11.05 18.90 17.11
N HIS A 70 11.53 19.70 18.07
CA HIS A 70 12.48 20.79 17.80
C HIS A 70 13.79 20.26 17.25
N VAL A 71 14.38 19.29 17.95
CA VAL A 71 15.66 18.66 17.57
C VAL A 71 15.56 18.05 16.17
N LEU A 72 14.51 17.29 15.89
CA LEU A 72 14.33 16.67 14.58
C LEU A 72 14.17 17.71 13.47
N ARG A 73 13.39 18.77 13.69
CA ARG A 73 13.22 19.86 12.70
C ARG A 73 14.53 20.60 12.44
N TRP A 74 15.26 20.92 13.52
CA TRP A 74 16.57 21.56 13.44
C TRP A 74 17.55 20.68 12.65
N THR A 75 17.64 19.38 12.97
CA THR A 75 18.53 18.46 12.28
C THR A 75 18.15 18.30 10.82
N THR A 76 16.86 18.13 10.49
CA THR A 76 16.39 18.04 9.10
C THR A 76 16.84 19.24 8.29
N HIS A 77 16.73 20.46 8.85
CA HIS A 77 17.18 21.66 8.14
C HIS A 77 18.69 21.67 7.94
N ALA A 78 19.48 21.39 8.98
CA ALA A 78 20.94 21.38 8.91
C ALA A 78 21.48 20.31 7.95
N THR A 79 20.89 19.11 7.94
CA THR A 79 21.33 18.02 7.05
C THR A 79 20.86 18.21 5.62
N SER A 80 19.69 18.81 5.39
CA SER A 80 19.30 19.27 4.05
C SER A 80 20.28 20.30 3.51
N ASP A 81 20.70 21.26 4.35
CA ASP A 81 21.69 22.27 4.00
C ASP A 81 23.03 21.64 3.59
N ALA A 82 23.41 20.54 4.25
CA ALA A 82 24.58 19.74 3.96
C ALA A 82 24.43 18.78 2.74
N GLY A 83 23.28 18.78 2.08
CA GLY A 83 23.03 17.96 0.88
C GLY A 83 22.57 16.53 1.16
N LEU A 84 22.14 16.20 2.38
CA LEU A 84 21.59 14.86 2.67
C LEU A 84 20.25 14.67 1.92
N VAL A 85 20.28 13.81 0.89
CA VAL A 85 19.18 13.56 -0.05
C VAL A 85 17.87 13.25 0.65
N HIS A 86 17.89 12.35 1.64
CA HIS A 86 16.67 11.97 2.35
C HIS A 86 15.98 13.18 3.00
N THR A 87 16.74 14.06 3.66
CA THR A 87 16.16 15.25 4.28
C THR A 87 15.76 16.32 3.28
N LEU A 88 16.49 16.48 2.18
CA LEU A 88 16.07 17.33 1.05
C LEU A 88 14.72 16.86 0.50
N ALA A 89 14.57 15.57 0.27
CA ALA A 89 13.36 14.96 -0.24
C ALA A 89 12.17 15.15 0.73
N LEU A 90 12.36 14.99 2.05
CA LEU A 90 11.31 15.31 3.03
C LEU A 90 10.86 16.77 2.95
N ARG A 91 11.77 17.71 2.70
CA ARG A 91 11.44 19.12 2.53
C ARG A 91 10.69 19.39 1.23
N VAL A 92 11.07 18.74 0.12
CA VAL A 92 10.34 18.83 -1.15
C VAL A 92 8.94 18.21 -1.03
N ALA A 93 8.80 17.06 -0.37
CA ALA A 93 7.50 16.44 -0.09
C ALA A 93 6.59 17.37 0.73
N HIS A 94 7.15 18.09 1.70
CA HIS A 94 6.41 19.09 2.45
C HIS A 94 5.94 20.25 1.58
N GLN A 95 6.79 20.74 0.66
CA GLN A 95 6.41 21.76 -0.33
C GLN A 95 5.26 21.24 -1.22
N ILE A 96 5.37 20.02 -1.77
CA ILE A 96 4.30 19.38 -2.55
C ILE A 96 2.97 19.36 -1.78
N LYS A 97 3.01 18.97 -0.51
CA LYS A 97 1.81 18.93 0.33
C LYS A 97 1.21 20.32 0.57
N GLN A 98 2.04 21.35 0.71
CA GLN A 98 1.57 22.72 0.93
C GLN A 98 0.90 23.33 -0.30
N TYR A 99 1.45 23.12 -1.50
CA TYR A 99 0.90 23.66 -2.75
C TYR A 99 -0.23 22.81 -3.34
N GLY A 100 -0.36 21.54 -2.94
CA GLY A 100 -1.40 20.63 -3.39
C GLY A 100 -0.99 19.78 -4.60
N GLN A 101 -1.71 18.68 -4.83
CA GLN A 101 -1.26 17.59 -5.71
C GLN A 101 -1.23 17.93 -7.22
N GLY A 102 -1.67 19.10 -7.66
CA GLY A 102 -1.66 19.52 -9.08
C GLY A 102 -1.12 20.92 -9.34
N ALA A 103 -0.55 21.59 -8.34
CA ALA A 103 -0.02 22.93 -8.49
C ALA A 103 1.42 22.91 -9.04
N HIS A 104 1.73 23.90 -9.88
CA HIS A 104 3.11 24.18 -10.27
C HIS A 104 3.90 24.60 -9.02
N LEU A 105 4.98 23.87 -8.72
CA LEU A 105 5.82 24.17 -7.57
C LEU A 105 6.77 25.32 -7.90
N PRO A 106 6.92 26.34 -7.04
CA PRO A 106 7.97 27.34 -7.24
C PRO A 106 9.35 26.68 -7.11
N THR A 107 10.32 27.17 -7.90
CA THR A 107 11.71 26.78 -7.73
C THR A 107 12.17 27.09 -6.31
N SER A 108 12.79 26.11 -5.66
CA SER A 108 13.40 26.26 -4.35
C SER A 108 14.82 25.71 -4.38
N ARG A 109 15.64 26.16 -3.42
CA ARG A 109 17.00 25.67 -3.28
C ARG A 109 17.03 24.14 -3.15
N GLU A 110 16.09 23.57 -2.39
CA GLU A 110 16.04 22.13 -2.15
C GLU A 110 15.74 21.36 -3.45
N ILE A 111 14.86 21.88 -4.32
CA ILE A 111 14.56 21.29 -5.63
C ILE A 111 15.81 21.34 -6.53
N GLU A 112 16.50 22.48 -6.60
CA GLU A 112 17.72 22.60 -7.42
C GLU A 112 18.85 21.69 -6.92
N MET A 113 18.99 21.54 -5.60
CA MET A 113 19.94 20.58 -5.03
C MET A 113 19.57 19.14 -5.36
N ILE A 114 18.29 18.75 -5.25
CA ILE A 114 17.82 17.42 -5.65
C ILE A 114 18.11 17.16 -7.13
N LYS A 115 17.76 18.10 -8.01
CA LYS A 115 18.02 18.00 -9.44
C LYS A 115 19.51 17.80 -9.73
N LYS A 116 20.36 18.61 -9.09
CA LYS A 116 21.81 18.49 -9.22
C LYS A 116 22.31 17.11 -8.80
N ILE A 117 21.91 16.64 -7.61
CA ILE A 117 22.34 15.35 -7.08
C ILE A 117 21.85 14.20 -7.97
N ALA A 118 20.60 14.27 -8.45
CA ALA A 118 20.02 13.27 -9.35
C ALA A 118 20.89 13.06 -10.61
N TYR A 119 21.34 14.15 -11.23
CA TYR A 119 22.16 14.08 -12.44
C TYR A 119 23.65 13.81 -12.19
N GLU A 120 24.22 14.27 -11.07
CA GLU A 120 25.65 14.09 -10.77
C GLU A 120 25.98 12.72 -10.18
N THR A 121 25.05 12.12 -9.44
CA THR A 121 25.32 10.92 -8.63
C THR A 121 24.48 9.71 -9.02
N ASP A 122 23.47 9.89 -9.87
CA ASP A 122 22.49 8.84 -10.21
C ASP A 122 21.79 8.26 -8.96
N ASP A 123 21.63 9.09 -7.91
CA ASP A 123 21.00 8.67 -6.66
C ASP A 123 19.49 8.39 -6.87
N PRO A 124 19.00 7.18 -6.51
CA PRO A 124 17.63 6.78 -6.82
C PRO A 124 16.57 7.61 -6.08
N VAL A 125 16.87 8.08 -4.87
CA VAL A 125 15.95 8.92 -4.10
C VAL A 125 15.87 10.30 -4.75
N ALA A 126 17.02 10.90 -5.09
CA ALA A 126 17.08 12.19 -5.76
C ALA A 126 16.38 12.15 -7.13
N LEU A 127 16.62 11.09 -7.93
CA LEU A 127 15.93 10.85 -9.20
C LEU A 127 14.41 10.73 -9.01
N SER A 128 13.95 9.97 -8.00
CA SER A 128 12.51 9.80 -7.76
C SER A 128 11.83 11.13 -7.41
N VAL A 129 12.47 11.93 -6.56
CA VAL A 129 11.95 13.25 -6.17
C VAL A 129 11.96 14.19 -7.38
N TRP A 130 13.06 14.22 -8.14
CA TRP A 130 13.19 15.08 -9.31
C TRP A 130 12.16 14.71 -10.38
N ALA A 131 11.90 13.43 -10.63
CA ALA A 131 10.90 13.00 -11.60
C ALA A 131 9.47 13.44 -11.23
N ASP A 132 9.11 13.41 -9.94
CA ASP A 132 7.81 13.94 -9.48
C ASP A 132 7.72 15.46 -9.65
N VAL A 133 8.80 16.19 -9.37
CA VAL A 133 8.86 17.65 -9.60
C VAL A 133 8.77 17.97 -11.10
N ALA A 134 9.56 17.30 -11.94
CA ALA A 134 9.57 17.48 -13.39
C ALA A 134 8.18 17.23 -13.98
N ARG A 135 7.50 16.14 -13.57
CA ARG A 135 6.11 15.85 -13.95
C ARG A 135 5.17 16.99 -13.58
N ARG A 136 5.27 17.56 -12.37
CA ARG A 136 4.46 18.71 -11.92
C ARG A 136 4.76 20.01 -12.67
N TRP A 137 5.97 20.14 -13.19
CA TRP A 137 6.37 21.24 -14.07
C TRP A 137 5.95 21.02 -15.54
N GLY A 138 5.24 19.94 -15.85
CA GLY A 138 4.82 19.60 -17.22
C GLY A 138 5.94 19.01 -18.07
N GLN A 139 7.09 18.66 -17.46
CA GLN A 139 8.23 18.03 -18.13
C GLN A 139 8.02 16.50 -18.18
N THR A 140 6.92 16.07 -18.80
CA THR A 140 6.48 14.66 -18.77
C THR A 140 7.50 13.70 -19.39
N GLU A 141 8.14 14.08 -20.50
CA GLU A 141 9.16 13.24 -21.16
C GLU A 141 10.42 13.05 -20.29
N GLU A 142 10.83 14.09 -19.58
CA GLU A 142 11.94 14.00 -18.63
C GLU A 142 11.58 13.07 -17.46
N ALA A 143 10.38 13.25 -16.90
CA ALA A 143 9.87 12.38 -15.84
C ALA A 143 9.78 10.91 -16.28
N LEU A 144 9.26 10.64 -17.49
CA LEU A 144 9.20 9.29 -18.06
C LEU A 144 10.59 8.67 -18.19
N THR A 145 11.55 9.43 -18.73
CA THR A 145 12.94 8.97 -18.88
C THR A 145 13.53 8.57 -17.54
N ILE A 146 13.35 9.41 -16.52
CA ILE A 146 13.86 9.14 -15.17
C ILE A 146 13.14 7.94 -14.55
N TYR A 147 11.82 7.86 -14.62
CA TYR A 147 11.08 6.73 -14.02
C TYR A 147 11.40 5.39 -14.70
N HIS A 148 11.65 5.37 -16.01
CA HIS A 148 12.15 4.17 -16.68
C HIS A 148 13.52 3.73 -16.20
N HIS A 149 14.43 4.69 -15.99
CA HIS A 149 15.75 4.42 -15.42
C HIS A 149 15.62 3.87 -14.00
N LEU A 150 14.83 4.53 -13.15
CA LEU A 150 14.54 4.08 -11.79
C LEU A 150 13.96 2.68 -11.75
N ASN A 151 13.00 2.35 -12.62
CA ASN A 151 12.37 1.03 -12.66
C ASN A 151 13.34 -0.11 -13.02
N LYS A 152 14.53 0.21 -13.57
CA LYS A 152 15.62 -0.75 -13.82
C LYS A 152 16.60 -0.85 -12.64
N MET A 153 16.67 0.17 -11.79
CA MET A 153 17.63 0.26 -10.67
C MET A 153 17.04 -0.25 -9.36
N VAL A 154 15.75 -0.03 -9.13
CA VAL A 154 15.09 -0.35 -7.86
C VAL A 154 14.25 -1.62 -7.97
N TYR A 155 14.08 -2.31 -6.85
CA TYR A 155 13.32 -3.55 -6.75
C TYR A 155 12.43 -3.54 -5.50
N PRO A 156 11.29 -4.25 -5.53
CA PRO A 156 10.46 -4.41 -4.34
C PRO A 156 11.23 -5.18 -3.25
N SER A 157 11.24 -4.65 -2.02
CA SER A 157 11.80 -5.33 -0.86
C SER A 157 10.70 -6.04 -0.06
N SER A 158 10.94 -7.29 0.33
CA SER A 158 10.09 -8.03 1.28
C SER A 158 10.42 -7.73 2.75
N ARG A 159 11.45 -6.90 2.99
CA ARG A 159 11.88 -6.46 4.32
C ARG A 159 11.64 -4.97 4.45
N THR A 160 11.38 -4.51 5.67
CA THR A 160 11.39 -3.08 5.96
C THR A 160 12.76 -2.53 5.58
N SER A 161 12.80 -1.72 4.51
CA SER A 161 14.02 -1.04 4.09
C SER A 161 14.43 -0.04 5.15
N ARG A 162 15.74 0.18 5.29
CA ARG A 162 16.20 1.34 6.06
C ARG A 162 15.71 2.60 5.39
N TYR A 163 15.53 3.65 6.18
CA TYR A 163 14.97 4.90 5.66
C TYR A 163 15.81 5.55 4.54
N ASN A 164 17.10 5.25 4.48
CA ASN A 164 18.02 5.71 3.43
C ASN A 164 18.09 4.75 2.23
N GLU A 165 17.45 3.58 2.30
CA GLU A 165 17.36 2.59 1.22
C GLU A 165 15.96 2.59 0.57
N ASP A 166 15.01 3.32 1.13
CA ASP A 166 13.64 3.43 0.65
C ASP A 166 13.47 4.61 -0.30
N VAL A 167 13.35 4.31 -1.60
CA VAL A 167 13.11 5.30 -2.66
C VAL A 167 11.76 6.01 -2.53
N THR A 168 10.77 5.38 -1.87
CA THR A 168 9.43 5.97 -1.69
C THR A 168 9.36 6.93 -0.50
N ILE A 169 10.39 6.92 0.36
CA ILE A 169 10.49 7.72 1.57
C ILE A 169 9.21 7.56 2.42
N SER A 170 8.97 6.33 2.88
CA SER A 170 7.77 5.98 3.66
C SER A 170 6.47 6.34 2.93
N ASN A 171 6.39 6.00 1.64
CA ASN A 171 5.25 6.28 0.75
C ASN A 171 4.94 7.76 0.50
N MET A 172 5.89 8.69 0.75
CA MET A 172 5.73 10.09 0.34
C MET A 172 5.81 10.27 -1.18
N TYR A 173 6.57 9.38 -1.84
CA TYR A 173 6.70 9.31 -3.29
C TYR A 173 6.15 7.98 -3.79
N LYS A 174 5.60 8.00 -5.01
CA LYS A 174 5.08 6.79 -5.65
C LYS A 174 6.24 5.89 -6.08
N PRO A 175 6.10 4.56 -5.97
CA PRO A 175 7.07 3.65 -6.59
C PRO A 175 7.08 3.85 -8.12
N PRO A 176 8.20 3.59 -8.82
CA PRO A 176 8.35 3.93 -10.24
C PRO A 176 7.26 3.33 -11.14
N TRP A 177 6.87 2.06 -10.92
CA TRP A 177 5.81 1.42 -11.69
C TRP A 177 4.49 2.18 -11.60
N LYS A 178 4.15 2.71 -10.42
CA LYS A 178 2.89 3.41 -10.18
C LYS A 178 2.91 4.79 -10.82
N ALA A 179 4.06 5.47 -10.76
CA ALA A 179 4.23 6.74 -11.45
C ALA A 179 4.14 6.58 -12.98
N LEU A 180 4.80 5.55 -13.55
CA LEU A 180 4.68 5.23 -14.97
C LEU A 180 3.25 4.86 -15.37
N PHE A 181 2.58 4.02 -14.57
CA PHE A 181 1.16 3.69 -14.76
C PHE A 181 0.31 4.97 -14.84
N ASP A 182 0.45 5.87 -13.87
CA ASP A 182 -0.36 7.09 -13.81
C ASP A 182 -0.08 8.00 -15.02
N ILE A 183 1.18 8.17 -15.42
CA ILE A 183 1.54 8.98 -16.60
C ILE A 183 0.95 8.38 -17.90
N TYR A 184 1.06 7.07 -18.10
CA TYR A 184 0.51 6.42 -19.29
C TYR A 184 -1.01 6.43 -19.32
N HIS A 185 -1.64 6.20 -18.17
CA HIS A 185 -3.09 6.25 -18.05
C HIS A 185 -3.64 7.65 -18.37
N GLU A 186 -3.03 8.70 -17.81
CA GLU A 186 -3.38 10.10 -18.08
C GLU A 186 -3.18 10.48 -19.57
N ALA A 187 -2.21 9.86 -20.24
CA ALA A 187 -1.93 10.07 -21.67
C ALA A 187 -2.74 9.14 -22.60
N GLU A 188 -3.70 8.38 -22.07
CA GLU A 188 -4.50 7.38 -22.82
C GLU A 188 -3.66 6.30 -23.53
N ARG A 189 -2.45 6.05 -23.03
CA ARG A 189 -1.53 5.01 -23.49
C ARG A 189 -1.82 3.69 -22.75
N LEU A 190 -2.97 3.11 -23.09
CA LEU A 190 -3.57 2.02 -22.31
C LEU A 190 -2.70 0.74 -22.29
N ASP A 191 -2.02 0.41 -23.39
CA ASP A 191 -1.17 -0.79 -23.46
C ASP A 191 0.03 -0.67 -22.52
N GLU A 192 0.71 0.48 -22.50
CA GLU A 192 1.83 0.73 -21.59
C GLU A 192 1.36 0.87 -20.14
N SER A 193 0.18 1.46 -19.91
CA SER A 193 -0.46 1.50 -18.61
C SER A 193 -0.76 0.07 -18.09
N GLU A 194 -1.28 -0.83 -18.93
CA GLU A 194 -1.54 -2.23 -18.57
C GLU A 194 -0.23 -2.95 -18.20
N GLN A 195 0.84 -2.73 -18.96
CA GLN A 195 2.15 -3.30 -18.64
C GLN A 195 2.66 -2.85 -17.27
N MET A 196 2.48 -1.58 -16.91
CA MET A 196 2.89 -1.08 -15.60
C MET A 196 2.01 -1.61 -14.48
N LEU A 197 0.71 -1.82 -14.74
CA LEU A 197 -0.18 -2.50 -13.80
C LEU A 197 0.27 -3.94 -13.55
N GLU A 198 0.67 -4.66 -14.60
CA GLU A 198 1.22 -6.01 -14.49
C GLU A 198 2.51 -6.03 -13.66
N VAL A 199 3.41 -5.07 -13.86
CA VAL A 199 4.62 -4.91 -13.02
C VAL A 199 4.23 -4.70 -11.55
N GLY A 200 3.28 -3.81 -11.27
CA GLY A 200 2.76 -3.58 -9.92
C GLY A 200 2.19 -4.84 -9.27
N ALA A 201 1.38 -5.59 -10.02
CA ALA A 201 0.70 -6.79 -9.53
C ALA A 201 1.64 -7.99 -9.37
N LEU A 202 2.46 -8.31 -10.38
CA LEU A 202 3.19 -9.57 -10.44
C LEU A 202 4.61 -9.47 -9.91
N ILE A 203 5.27 -8.32 -10.09
CA ILE A 203 6.65 -8.09 -9.62
C ILE A 203 6.63 -7.48 -8.23
N TYR A 204 5.94 -6.34 -8.06
CA TYR A 204 5.87 -5.64 -6.77
C TYR A 204 4.92 -6.31 -5.78
N ARG A 205 3.98 -7.13 -6.26
CA ARG A 205 2.91 -7.74 -5.44
C ARG A 205 2.16 -6.71 -4.61
N ASP A 206 1.96 -5.53 -5.19
CA ASP A 206 1.18 -4.49 -4.56
C ASP A 206 -0.29 -4.95 -4.45
N PRO A 207 -0.89 -4.97 -3.25
CA PRO A 207 -2.24 -5.51 -3.07
C PRO A 207 -3.31 -4.80 -3.90
N GLN A 208 -3.20 -3.48 -4.05
CA GLN A 208 -4.14 -2.71 -4.84
C GLN A 208 -3.95 -3.00 -6.34
N ALA A 209 -2.70 -3.09 -6.82
CA ALA A 209 -2.40 -3.48 -8.20
C ALA A 209 -2.92 -4.88 -8.52
N LEU A 210 -2.76 -5.84 -7.60
CA LEU A 210 -3.29 -7.19 -7.74
C LEU A 210 -4.81 -7.20 -7.92
N VAL A 211 -5.54 -6.41 -7.13
CA VAL A 211 -7.00 -6.28 -7.25
C VAL A 211 -7.38 -5.66 -8.61
N THR A 212 -6.74 -4.57 -9.00
CA THR A 212 -7.01 -3.90 -10.28
C THR A 212 -6.68 -4.82 -11.47
N TYR A 213 -5.54 -5.52 -11.42
CA TYR A 213 -5.13 -6.47 -12.46
C TYR A 213 -6.05 -7.68 -12.52
N ALA A 214 -6.65 -8.10 -11.39
CA ALA A 214 -7.64 -9.15 -11.38
C ALA A 214 -8.86 -8.78 -12.26
N TYR A 215 -9.42 -7.57 -12.16
CA TYR A 215 -10.54 -7.16 -13.04
C TYR A 215 -10.18 -7.26 -14.50
N PHE A 216 -8.99 -6.80 -14.81
CA PHE A 216 -8.51 -6.78 -16.16
C PHE A 216 -8.44 -8.22 -16.73
N LYS A 217 -7.97 -9.18 -15.92
CA LYS A 217 -8.00 -10.61 -16.28
C LYS A 217 -9.42 -11.17 -16.37
N LYS A 218 -10.32 -10.77 -15.46
CA LYS A 218 -11.75 -11.13 -15.51
C LYS A 218 -12.40 -10.69 -16.82
N GLU A 219 -12.15 -9.47 -17.28
CA GLU A 219 -12.67 -8.94 -18.55
C GLU A 219 -12.16 -9.72 -19.75
N LYS A 220 -10.91 -10.20 -19.70
CA LYS A 220 -10.32 -11.11 -20.69
C LYS A 220 -10.79 -12.58 -20.53
N GLY A 221 -11.69 -12.88 -19.58
CA GLY A 221 -12.20 -14.22 -19.30
C GLY A 221 -11.21 -15.15 -18.57
N ASP A 222 -10.09 -14.62 -18.09
CA ASP A 222 -9.06 -15.35 -17.35
C ASP A 222 -9.37 -15.41 -15.85
N TRP A 223 -10.31 -16.29 -15.52
CA TRP A 223 -10.77 -16.52 -14.15
C TRP A 223 -9.70 -17.14 -13.24
N GLU A 224 -8.72 -17.86 -13.79
CA GLU A 224 -7.64 -18.43 -12.99
C GLU A 224 -6.70 -17.33 -12.50
N SER A 225 -6.30 -16.41 -13.38
CA SER A 225 -5.50 -15.25 -12.98
C SER A 225 -6.29 -14.31 -12.07
N TYR A 226 -7.60 -14.11 -12.31
CA TYR A 226 -8.47 -13.33 -11.41
C TYR A 226 -8.44 -13.89 -9.98
N GLU A 227 -8.68 -15.20 -9.82
CA GLU A 227 -8.69 -15.86 -8.52
C GLU A 227 -7.32 -15.81 -7.83
N GLN A 228 -6.23 -16.06 -8.57
CA GLN A 228 -4.87 -16.03 -8.02
C GLN A 228 -4.47 -14.62 -7.56
N CYS A 229 -4.79 -13.58 -8.34
CA CYS A 229 -4.46 -12.20 -7.99
C CYS A 229 -5.21 -11.76 -6.73
N LEU A 230 -6.53 -12.03 -6.66
CA LEU A 230 -7.30 -11.71 -5.47
C LEU A 230 -6.87 -12.52 -4.25
N ALA A 231 -6.53 -13.80 -4.41
CA ALA A 231 -5.99 -14.61 -3.32
C ALA A 231 -4.68 -14.02 -2.79
N ALA A 232 -3.76 -13.63 -3.67
CA ALA A 232 -2.51 -12.99 -3.26
C ALA A 232 -2.76 -11.66 -2.52
N ALA A 233 -3.68 -10.81 -3.00
CA ALA A 233 -4.04 -9.57 -2.33
C ALA A 233 -4.72 -9.84 -0.97
N ALA A 234 -5.62 -10.80 -0.89
CA ALA A 234 -6.32 -11.17 0.34
C ALA A 234 -5.35 -11.69 1.41
N MET A 235 -4.33 -12.47 1.03
CA MET A 235 -3.29 -12.94 1.96
C MET A 235 -2.41 -11.82 2.53
N SER A 236 -2.42 -10.62 1.93
CA SER A 236 -1.79 -9.42 2.49
C SER A 236 -2.70 -8.64 3.47
N GLY A 237 -3.92 -9.12 3.69
CA GLY A 237 -4.92 -8.46 4.54
C GLY A 237 -5.81 -7.44 3.81
N HIS A 238 -5.88 -7.48 2.47
CA HIS A 238 -6.70 -6.58 1.68
C HIS A 238 -8.19 -6.95 1.77
N GLY A 239 -8.97 -6.21 2.57
CA GLY A 239 -10.38 -6.52 2.88
C GLY A 239 -11.28 -6.63 1.64
N GLU A 240 -11.13 -5.73 0.67
CA GLU A 240 -11.88 -5.77 -0.60
C GLU A 240 -11.57 -7.05 -1.40
N ALA A 241 -10.33 -7.54 -1.37
CA ALA A 241 -9.97 -8.77 -2.09
C ALA A 241 -10.66 -9.99 -1.45
N CYS A 242 -10.72 -10.04 -0.12
CA CYS A 242 -11.49 -11.04 0.62
C CYS A 242 -12.98 -10.98 0.25
N LEU A 243 -13.58 -9.79 0.23
CA LEU A 243 -14.99 -9.61 -0.18
C LEU A 243 -15.25 -10.20 -1.57
N ARG A 244 -14.37 -9.88 -2.52
CA ARG A 244 -14.53 -10.28 -3.92
C ARG A 244 -14.28 -11.76 -4.16
N LEU A 245 -13.33 -12.36 -3.45
CA LEU A 245 -13.21 -13.82 -3.39
C LEU A 245 -14.47 -14.47 -2.82
N GLY A 246 -15.03 -13.89 -1.75
CA GLY A 246 -16.32 -14.32 -1.21
C GLY A 246 -17.43 -14.31 -2.27
N ASN A 247 -17.55 -13.21 -3.01
CA ASN A 247 -18.50 -13.06 -4.11
C ASN A 247 -18.25 -14.09 -5.23
N TYR A 248 -16.99 -14.27 -5.63
CA TYR A 248 -16.59 -15.24 -6.65
C TYR A 248 -16.98 -16.67 -6.27
N TYR A 249 -16.62 -17.13 -5.08
CA TYR A 249 -16.98 -18.49 -4.65
C TYR A 249 -18.48 -18.66 -4.40
N TYR A 250 -19.18 -17.62 -3.92
CA TYR A 250 -20.62 -17.69 -3.75
C TYR A 250 -21.35 -17.81 -5.09
N ARG A 251 -20.86 -17.11 -6.14
CA ARG A 251 -21.39 -17.25 -7.50
C ARG A 251 -21.09 -18.61 -8.13
N ILE A 252 -19.94 -19.23 -7.84
CA ILE A 252 -19.67 -20.63 -8.20
C ILE A 252 -20.67 -21.57 -7.51
N PHE A 253 -20.93 -21.37 -6.21
CA PHE A 253 -21.95 -22.13 -5.48
C PHE A 253 -23.34 -22.01 -6.12
N LYS A 254 -23.74 -20.81 -6.55
CA LYS A 254 -24.99 -20.57 -7.29
C LYS A 254 -25.00 -21.16 -8.70
N GLY A 255 -23.84 -21.53 -9.24
CA GLY A 255 -23.68 -22.03 -10.61
C GLY A 255 -23.70 -20.92 -11.66
N GLU A 256 -23.46 -19.67 -11.27
CA GLU A 256 -23.39 -18.50 -12.16
C GLU A 256 -22.01 -18.36 -12.83
N ILE A 257 -20.97 -18.91 -12.20
CA ILE A 257 -19.59 -18.94 -12.71
C ILE A 257 -19.14 -20.40 -12.73
N PRO A 258 -18.47 -20.87 -13.80
CA PRO A 258 -17.94 -22.22 -13.83
C PRO A 258 -16.80 -22.37 -12.82
N SER A 259 -16.84 -23.46 -12.06
CA SER A 259 -15.76 -23.83 -11.13
C SER A 259 -14.46 -24.16 -11.87
N ARG A 260 -13.32 -24.15 -11.17
CA ARG A 260 -12.03 -24.56 -11.75
C ARG A 260 -12.12 -25.94 -12.42
N ASP A 261 -12.80 -26.87 -11.78
CA ASP A 261 -12.97 -28.24 -12.27
C ASP A 261 -13.86 -28.29 -13.52
N GLN A 262 -14.93 -27.47 -13.56
CA GLN A 262 -15.79 -27.34 -14.74
C GLN A 262 -15.01 -26.76 -15.92
N ARG A 263 -14.23 -25.69 -15.70
CA ARG A 263 -13.37 -25.09 -16.73
C ARG A 263 -12.31 -26.07 -17.25
N MET A 264 -11.69 -26.83 -16.35
CA MET A 264 -10.71 -27.87 -16.73
C MET A 264 -11.36 -29.01 -17.51
N ALA A 265 -12.60 -29.37 -17.18
CA ALA A 265 -13.36 -30.38 -17.90
C ALA A 265 -13.80 -29.91 -19.30
N GLU A 266 -14.14 -28.64 -19.46
CA GLU A 266 -14.40 -28.03 -20.77
C GLU A 266 -13.13 -27.98 -21.62
N LYS A 267 -12.00 -27.57 -21.04
CA LYS A 267 -10.72 -27.44 -21.76
C LYS A 267 -10.07 -28.78 -22.09
N TYR A 268 -10.20 -29.79 -21.23
CA TYR A 268 -9.60 -31.12 -21.40
C TYR A 268 -10.58 -32.26 -21.04
N PRO A 269 -11.57 -32.57 -21.91
CA PRO A 269 -12.66 -33.49 -21.59
C PRO A 269 -12.20 -34.91 -21.24
N TRP A 270 -11.14 -35.40 -21.89
CA TRP A 270 -10.60 -36.73 -21.63
C TRP A 270 -9.86 -36.81 -20.28
N ARG A 271 -9.13 -35.75 -19.90
CA ARG A 271 -8.45 -35.68 -18.58
C ARG A 271 -9.46 -35.57 -17.46
N ALA A 272 -10.56 -34.83 -17.66
CA ALA A 272 -11.61 -34.71 -16.66
C ALA A 272 -12.42 -36.00 -16.43
N ARG A 273 -12.56 -36.85 -17.45
CA ARG A 273 -13.13 -38.19 -17.27
C ARG A 273 -12.25 -39.09 -16.39
N VAL A 274 -10.93 -38.99 -16.54
CA VAL A 274 -9.96 -39.76 -15.74
C VAL A 274 -9.83 -39.16 -14.33
N SER A 275 -9.83 -37.84 -14.19
CA SER A 275 -9.75 -37.16 -12.90
C SER A 275 -11.01 -37.33 -12.04
N LYS A 276 -12.20 -37.52 -12.66
CA LYS A 276 -13.43 -37.95 -11.96
C LYS A 276 -13.30 -39.21 -11.13
N ILE A 277 -12.34 -40.07 -11.45
CA ILE A 277 -12.12 -41.34 -10.76
C ILE A 277 -11.03 -41.20 -9.67
N LEU A 278 -10.17 -40.17 -9.76
CA LEU A 278 -8.93 -40.07 -8.96
C LEU A 278 -8.81 -38.80 -8.09
N THR A 279 -9.70 -37.80 -8.25
CA THR A 279 -9.61 -36.52 -7.52
C THR A 279 -10.89 -36.19 -6.75
N TYR A 280 -10.73 -35.67 -5.53
CA TYR A 280 -11.79 -35.07 -4.72
C TYR A 280 -12.16 -33.72 -5.35
N PHE A 281 -13.23 -33.69 -6.15
CA PHE A 281 -13.78 -32.42 -6.62
C PHE A 281 -14.47 -31.68 -5.48
N ALA A 282 -14.27 -30.36 -5.44
CA ALA A 282 -14.99 -29.52 -4.51
C ALA A 282 -16.49 -29.61 -4.81
N SER A 283 -17.27 -30.02 -3.81
CA SER A 283 -18.73 -30.01 -3.90
C SER A 283 -19.24 -28.57 -3.97
N LYS A 284 -20.48 -28.37 -4.43
CA LYS A 284 -21.12 -27.04 -4.37
C LYS A 284 -21.06 -26.45 -2.96
N GLN A 285 -21.21 -27.27 -1.92
CA GLN A 285 -21.16 -26.82 -0.54
C GLN A 285 -19.76 -26.39 -0.10
N ASP A 286 -18.70 -26.96 -0.67
CA ASP A 286 -17.33 -26.51 -0.40
C ASP A 286 -17.11 -25.07 -0.89
N TYR A 287 -17.69 -24.69 -2.03
CA TYR A 287 -17.65 -23.31 -2.52
C TYR A 287 -18.46 -22.34 -1.65
N ARG A 288 -19.62 -22.77 -1.12
CA ARG A 288 -20.36 -21.95 -0.14
C ARG A 288 -19.53 -21.73 1.12
N ARG A 289 -18.86 -22.77 1.64
CA ARG A 289 -17.97 -22.65 2.80
C ARG A 289 -16.80 -21.71 2.52
N LEU A 290 -16.17 -21.80 1.35
CA LEU A 290 -15.13 -20.86 0.93
C LEU A 290 -15.65 -19.41 0.93
N ALA A 291 -16.84 -19.18 0.38
CA ALA A 291 -17.44 -17.85 0.38
C ALA A 291 -17.64 -17.30 1.80
N VAL A 292 -18.19 -18.12 2.71
CA VAL A 292 -18.36 -17.75 4.12
C VAL A 292 -17.03 -17.36 4.77
N ASN A 293 -16.00 -18.20 4.61
CA ASN A 293 -14.67 -17.94 5.18
C ASN A 293 -14.08 -16.62 4.66
N TRP A 294 -14.23 -16.34 3.37
CA TRP A 294 -13.73 -15.09 2.79
C TRP A 294 -14.53 -13.86 3.23
N TYR A 295 -15.84 -13.96 3.41
CA TYR A 295 -16.63 -12.87 3.99
C TYR A 295 -16.32 -12.62 5.47
N GLU A 296 -16.03 -13.68 6.24
CA GLU A 296 -15.54 -13.55 7.61
C GLU A 296 -14.21 -12.81 7.64
N MET A 297 -13.25 -13.19 6.79
CA MET A 297 -11.97 -12.47 6.66
C MET A 297 -12.15 -11.02 6.23
N ALA A 298 -13.04 -10.75 5.26
CA ALA A 298 -13.37 -9.39 4.85
C ALA A 298 -13.90 -8.57 6.02
N SER A 299 -14.81 -9.15 6.83
CA SER A 299 -15.33 -8.53 8.04
C SER A 299 -14.23 -8.23 9.07
N ALA A 300 -13.31 -9.18 9.28
CA ALA A 300 -12.17 -9.00 10.18
C ALA A 300 -11.23 -7.87 9.73
N HIS A 301 -11.11 -7.64 8.42
CA HIS A 301 -10.34 -6.54 7.83
C HIS A 301 -11.12 -5.21 7.73
N GLY A 302 -12.33 -5.13 8.32
CA GLY A 302 -13.12 -3.91 8.35
C GLY A 302 -13.93 -3.64 7.08
N GLU A 303 -14.03 -4.61 6.16
CA GLU A 303 -14.84 -4.46 4.95
C GLU A 303 -16.32 -4.62 5.28
N ALA A 304 -17.06 -3.51 5.21
CA ALA A 304 -18.44 -3.44 5.66
C ALA A 304 -19.39 -4.27 4.78
N GLU A 305 -19.14 -4.32 3.47
CA GLU A 305 -19.93 -5.16 2.57
C GLU A 305 -19.66 -6.66 2.81
N GLY A 306 -18.44 -7.02 3.20
CA GLY A 306 -18.07 -8.36 3.64
C GLY A 306 -18.81 -8.74 4.92
N THR A 307 -18.84 -7.84 5.90
CA THR A 307 -19.60 -7.98 7.16
C THR A 307 -21.09 -8.20 6.90
N ARG A 308 -21.68 -7.42 5.99
CA ARG A 308 -23.08 -7.58 5.56
C ARG A 308 -23.33 -8.97 4.98
N ASN A 309 -22.50 -9.39 4.03
CA ASN A 309 -22.67 -10.67 3.34
C ASN A 309 -22.48 -11.84 4.32
N PHE A 310 -21.51 -11.74 5.24
CA PHE A 310 -21.27 -12.73 6.29
C PHE A 310 -22.48 -12.85 7.23
N ALA A 311 -23.01 -11.72 7.74
CA ALA A 311 -24.17 -11.72 8.63
C ALA A 311 -25.40 -12.38 8.01
N VAL A 312 -25.63 -12.17 6.71
CA VAL A 312 -26.74 -12.79 5.97
C VAL A 312 -26.60 -14.31 5.91
N LEU A 313 -25.42 -14.82 5.57
CA LEU A 313 -25.18 -16.26 5.50
C LEU A 313 -25.24 -16.92 6.88
N MET A 314 -24.73 -16.23 7.92
CA MET A 314 -24.88 -16.68 9.31
C MET A 314 -26.36 -16.74 9.73
N ARG A 315 -27.17 -15.79 9.28
CA ARG A 315 -28.63 -15.79 9.55
C ARG A 315 -29.35 -16.89 8.77
N GLU A 316 -28.95 -17.16 7.54
CA GLU A 316 -29.44 -18.27 6.72
C GLU A 316 -29.21 -19.62 7.43
N ASP A 317 -28.02 -19.77 8.02
CA ASP A 317 -27.58 -20.99 8.75
C ASP A 317 -28.15 -21.07 10.17
N GLY A 318 -28.83 -20.03 10.65
CA GLY A 318 -29.43 -19.98 11.99
C GLY A 318 -28.44 -19.71 13.12
N HIS A 319 -27.27 -19.13 12.83
CA HIS A 319 -26.29 -18.79 13.85
C HIS A 319 -26.79 -17.66 14.76
N PRO A 320 -26.65 -17.79 16.10
CA PRO A 320 -27.18 -16.83 17.06
C PRO A 320 -26.50 -15.46 16.98
N ASN A 321 -25.23 -15.40 16.57
CA ASN A 321 -24.44 -14.18 16.51
C ASN A 321 -24.65 -13.37 15.21
N ALA A 322 -25.51 -13.84 14.30
CA ALA A 322 -25.75 -13.16 13.02
C ALA A 322 -26.24 -11.71 13.20
N TRP A 323 -27.07 -11.46 14.23
CA TRP A 323 -27.57 -10.11 14.52
C TRP A 323 -26.47 -9.18 15.04
N GLU A 324 -25.53 -9.69 15.83
CA GLU A 324 -24.41 -8.90 16.31
C GLU A 324 -23.55 -8.41 15.14
N LEU A 325 -23.24 -9.32 14.19
CA LEU A 325 -22.53 -8.97 12.96
C LEU A 325 -23.31 -7.93 12.14
N MET A 326 -24.62 -8.10 11.98
CA MET A 326 -25.48 -7.12 11.30
C MET A 326 -25.44 -5.75 11.99
N ASN A 327 -25.46 -5.69 13.32
CA ASN A 327 -25.42 -4.42 14.06
C ASN A 327 -24.10 -3.67 13.91
N ARG A 328 -22.99 -4.33 13.58
CA ARG A 328 -21.72 -3.65 13.29
C ARG A 328 -21.85 -2.69 12.11
N LEU A 329 -22.75 -2.96 11.16
CA LEU A 329 -23.02 -2.07 10.03
C LEU A 329 -23.58 -0.70 10.43
N ARG A 330 -24.01 -0.49 11.68
CA ARG A 330 -24.47 0.83 12.17
C ARG A 330 -23.40 1.91 12.05
N SER A 331 -22.11 1.54 12.10
CA SER A 331 -21.00 2.48 11.88
C SER A 331 -20.88 2.93 10.42
N GLU A 332 -21.64 2.31 9.50
CA GLU A 332 -21.59 2.56 8.07
C GLU A 332 -22.98 3.02 7.55
N PRO A 333 -23.33 4.31 7.71
CA PRO A 333 -24.67 4.81 7.40
C PRO A 333 -25.14 4.53 5.97
N ARG A 334 -24.22 4.52 4.99
CA ARG A 334 -24.51 4.20 3.59
C ARG A 334 -25.12 2.80 3.44
N LEU A 335 -24.53 1.81 4.11
CA LEU A 335 -25.00 0.43 4.07
C LEU A 335 -26.19 0.22 5.01
N TRP A 336 -26.14 0.77 6.22
CA TRP A 336 -27.21 0.66 7.21
C TRP A 336 -28.55 1.20 6.72
N ASN A 337 -28.53 2.27 5.93
CA ASN A 337 -29.73 2.89 5.35
C ASN A 337 -30.07 2.38 3.95
N ASN A 338 -29.34 1.36 3.45
CA ASN A 338 -29.68 0.74 2.17
C ASN A 338 -31.05 0.05 2.26
N LYS A 339 -31.92 0.27 1.26
CA LYS A 339 -33.29 -0.29 1.23
C LYS A 339 -33.33 -1.80 1.43
N ASN A 340 -32.35 -2.54 0.90
CA ASN A 340 -32.30 -4.00 1.04
C ASN A 340 -31.87 -4.42 2.45
N VAL A 341 -31.00 -3.66 3.11
CA VAL A 341 -30.61 -3.89 4.51
C VAL A 341 -31.76 -3.55 5.45
N ILE A 342 -32.51 -2.47 5.19
CA ILE A 342 -33.72 -2.12 5.96
C ILE A 342 -34.73 -3.27 5.93
N LYS A 343 -35.10 -3.76 4.74
CA LYS A 343 -36.03 -4.89 4.57
C LYS A 343 -35.55 -6.16 5.27
N LEU A 344 -34.24 -6.42 5.19
CA LEU A 344 -33.61 -7.57 5.85
C LEU A 344 -33.73 -7.48 7.38
N ARG A 345 -33.59 -6.30 7.97
CA ARG A 345 -33.77 -6.07 9.41
C ARG A 345 -35.23 -6.21 9.85
N GLU A 346 -36.18 -5.69 9.08
CA GLU A 346 -37.62 -5.78 9.38
C GLU A 346 -38.10 -7.24 9.48
N GLN A 347 -37.46 -8.16 8.74
CA GLN A 347 -37.78 -9.58 8.73
C GLN A 347 -36.83 -10.42 9.60
N TRP A 348 -35.89 -9.80 10.31
CA TRP A 348 -34.79 -10.54 10.94
C TRP A 348 -35.25 -11.55 12.00
N ASP A 349 -36.22 -11.13 12.82
CA ASP A 349 -36.80 -11.93 13.90
C ASP A 349 -37.84 -12.96 13.41
N ASN A 350 -38.19 -12.95 12.12
CA ASN A 350 -39.10 -13.94 11.55
C ASN A 350 -38.39 -15.29 11.41
N PRO A 351 -38.79 -16.35 12.15
CA PRO A 351 -38.09 -17.64 12.14
C PRO A 351 -38.22 -18.37 10.79
N ARG A 352 -39.21 -18.02 9.97
CA ARG A 352 -39.40 -18.60 8.62
C ARG A 352 -38.63 -17.86 7.54
N PHE A 353 -38.11 -16.68 7.84
CA PHE A 353 -37.35 -15.89 6.89
C PHE A 353 -35.92 -16.45 6.77
N LYS A 354 -35.55 -16.85 5.54
CA LYS A 354 -34.22 -17.33 5.18
C LYS A 354 -33.64 -16.40 4.12
N PRO A 355 -32.87 -15.37 4.53
CA PRO A 355 -32.33 -14.42 3.56
C PRO A 355 -31.22 -15.08 2.74
N THR A 356 -31.08 -14.67 1.49
CA THR A 356 -29.95 -15.02 0.61
C THR A 356 -29.31 -13.75 0.08
N LEU A 357 -28.04 -13.81 -0.29
CA LEU A 357 -27.35 -12.67 -0.90
C LEU A 357 -27.98 -12.30 -2.26
N PRO A 358 -28.46 -11.06 -2.46
CA PRO A 358 -28.90 -10.55 -3.76
C PRO A 358 -27.75 -10.40 -4.75
N THR A 359 -28.01 -10.57 -6.05
CA THR A 359 -27.00 -10.42 -7.11
C THR A 359 -26.32 -9.04 -7.10
N ALA A 360 -27.04 -7.99 -6.74
CA ALA A 360 -26.51 -6.63 -6.62
C ALA A 360 -25.46 -6.45 -5.50
N TRP A 361 -25.30 -7.44 -4.62
CA TRP A 361 -24.29 -7.45 -3.54
C TRP A 361 -23.07 -8.31 -3.87
N LEU A 362 -23.07 -8.95 -5.03
CA LEU A 362 -22.07 -9.93 -5.45
C LEU A 362 -21.19 -9.36 -6.57
N GLU A 363 -20.79 -8.09 -6.47
CA GLU A 363 -19.90 -7.49 -7.45
C GLU A 363 -18.54 -8.23 -7.47
N LEU A 364 -18.09 -8.59 -8.67
CA LEU A 364 -16.85 -9.33 -8.88
C LEU A 364 -15.70 -8.40 -9.16
#